data_AF-A0A7C0UNY8-F1
#
_entry.id   AF-A0A7C0UNY8-F1
#
_cell.length_a   1.000
_cell.length_b   1.000
_cell.length_c   1.000
_cell.angle_alpha   90.00
_cell.angle_beta   90.00
_cell.angle_gamma   90.00
#
_symmetry.space_group_name_H-M   'P 1'
#
loop_
_entity.id
_entity.type
_entity.pdbx_description
1 polymer ?
#
loop_
_entity_poly.entity_id
_entity_poly.type
_entity_poly.pdbx_seq_one_letter_code
_entity_poly.pdbx_strand_id
1 'polypeptide(L)'
;MLIKRVLILLPVIIFALLLQSFFWVPTYDEQVKGNPLRLEEFITASIGDARILNPILSADSASSTIEDQVFDGLIDRDEDLKFRGRLATGWKIYEEVYFYLNPKVAIKGRKISDPEAVRKLLLAQKGNIKDVEIIPPQKGETEILMPGPDPINLKVRFKAPHRFKVTLKEVDQNFFLKMEKVLGKGYFKTFRPVDHIEMLTAGHEDKLSAIASQVLPATENNPVIIFDLRKGVKFHDGQEFDAGDVKFTYEAIMDPKNLSPRTSDFEPVKYLEVIDRYKVKVVYKRLYFPAFGTWGMGMLPEHLLNSEAMKREAEAKGEDPEKFSMRDSDFNRHPVGTGPFVFRE
;
A
#
# COMPACT_ATOMS: atom_id res chain seq x y z
N MET A 1 1.64 30.45 -73.28
CA MET A 1 1.55 29.22 -72.45
C MET A 1 2.53 29.19 -71.28
N LEU A 2 3.74 29.74 -71.41
CA LEU A 2 4.77 29.72 -70.35
C LEU A 2 4.31 30.40 -69.04
N ILE A 3 3.74 31.60 -69.14
CA ILE A 3 3.34 32.42 -67.98
C ILE A 3 2.27 31.73 -67.12
N LYS A 4 1.26 31.10 -67.74
CA LYS A 4 0.22 30.34 -67.01
C LYS A 4 0.80 29.11 -66.29
N ARG A 5 1.79 28.43 -66.88
CA ARG A 5 2.46 27.29 -66.24
C ARG A 5 3.31 27.74 -65.05
N VAL A 6 4.03 28.86 -65.18
CA VAL A 6 4.83 29.43 -64.08
C VAL A 6 3.94 29.86 -62.91
N LEU A 7 2.81 30.55 -63.18
CA LEU A 7 1.88 31.01 -62.14
C LEU A 7 1.20 29.86 -61.36
N ILE A 8 1.10 28.66 -61.94
CA ILE A 8 0.52 27.49 -61.26
C ILE A 8 1.61 26.63 -60.60
N LEU A 9 2.75 26.43 -61.26
CA LEU A 9 3.82 25.58 -60.75
C LEU A 9 4.57 26.24 -59.59
N LEU A 10 4.78 27.56 -59.61
CA LEU A 10 5.54 28.25 -58.57
C LEU A 10 4.86 28.14 -57.19
N PRO A 11 3.54 28.40 -57.02
CA PRO A 11 2.87 28.19 -55.73
C PRO A 11 2.87 26.74 -55.27
N VAL A 12 2.72 25.78 -56.20
CA VAL A 12 2.72 24.34 -55.86
C VAL A 12 4.11 23.89 -55.38
N ILE A 13 5.17 24.39 -56.01
CA ILE A 13 6.55 24.12 -55.59
C ILE A 13 6.81 24.75 -54.23
N ILE A 14 6.40 26.01 -54.01
CA ILE A 14 6.53 26.68 -52.71
C ILE A 14 5.74 25.92 -51.63
N PHE A 15 4.51 25.49 -51.93
CA PHE A 15 3.68 24.72 -51.01
C PHE A 15 4.32 23.37 -50.66
N ALA A 16 4.84 22.64 -51.65
CA ALA A 16 5.58 21.40 -51.41
C ALA A 16 6.84 21.64 -50.56
N LEU A 17 7.56 22.74 -50.81
CA LEU A 17 8.74 23.18 -50.02
C LEU A 17 8.40 23.53 -48.57
N LEU A 18 7.22 24.12 -48.33
CA LEU A 18 6.75 24.43 -46.97
C LEU A 18 6.21 23.17 -46.28
N LEU A 19 5.53 22.28 -47.02
CA LEU A 19 4.99 21.03 -46.48
C LEU A 19 6.11 20.08 -46.04
N GLN A 20 7.20 19.95 -46.80
CA GLN A 20 8.35 19.14 -46.39
C GLN A 20 9.03 19.68 -45.12
N SER A 21 9.00 20.99 -44.89
CA SER A 21 9.55 21.60 -43.67
C SER A 21 8.83 21.08 -42.42
N PHE A 22 7.52 20.86 -42.50
CA PHE A 22 6.73 20.29 -41.41
C PHE A 22 7.21 18.88 -40.98
N PHE A 23 7.81 18.11 -41.89
CA PHE A 23 8.35 16.78 -41.61
C PHE A 23 9.83 16.80 -41.17
N TRP A 24 10.50 17.96 -41.25
CA TRP A 24 11.91 18.13 -40.91
C TRP A 24 12.17 19.01 -39.69
N VAL A 25 11.19 19.77 -39.22
CA VAL A 25 11.30 20.48 -37.94
C VAL A 25 11.22 19.43 -36.82
N PRO A 26 12.27 19.24 -36.03
CA PRO A 26 12.21 18.36 -34.86
C PRO A 26 11.12 18.86 -33.93
N THR A 27 10.26 17.96 -33.45
CA THR A 27 9.30 18.31 -32.39
C THR A 27 10.07 18.78 -31.15
N TYR A 28 9.44 19.57 -30.28
CA TYR A 28 10.05 19.98 -29.01
C TYR A 28 10.60 18.78 -28.22
N ASP A 29 9.95 17.62 -28.31
CA ASP A 29 10.37 16.35 -27.68
C ASP A 29 11.67 15.76 -28.25
N GLU A 30 12.01 16.06 -29.51
CA GLU A 30 13.24 15.58 -30.16
C GLU A 30 14.38 16.59 -30.11
N GLN A 31 14.10 17.89 -29.94
CA GLN A 31 15.13 18.92 -29.80
C GLN A 31 16.06 18.69 -28.59
N VAL A 32 15.58 17.95 -27.59
CA VAL A 32 16.32 17.69 -26.34
C VAL A 32 16.98 16.30 -26.30
N LYS A 33 16.71 15.43 -27.28
CA LYS A 33 17.31 14.08 -27.35
C LYS A 33 18.73 14.18 -27.93
N GLY A 34 19.74 13.87 -27.10
CA GLY A 34 21.10 13.61 -27.58
C GLY A 34 22.05 14.80 -27.63
N ASN A 35 21.82 15.88 -26.89
CA ASN A 35 22.86 16.88 -26.65
C ASN A 35 23.75 16.46 -25.47
N PRO A 36 25.00 16.02 -25.68
CA PRO A 36 25.92 15.65 -24.60
C PRO A 36 26.41 16.85 -23.78
N LEU A 37 26.19 18.09 -24.24
CA LEU A 37 26.46 19.34 -23.51
C LEU A 37 25.25 19.79 -22.69
N ARG A 38 24.36 18.87 -22.29
CA ARG A 38 23.22 19.18 -21.42
C ARG A 38 23.77 19.84 -20.16
N LEU A 39 23.15 20.94 -19.72
CA LEU A 39 23.53 21.69 -18.53
C LEU A 39 23.91 20.71 -17.39
N GLU A 40 25.16 20.79 -16.93
CA GLU A 40 25.65 20.04 -15.75
C GLU A 40 24.91 20.46 -14.48
N GLU A 41 24.29 21.65 -14.50
CA GLU A 41 23.62 22.28 -13.38
C GLU A 41 22.19 22.69 -13.76
N PHE A 42 21.21 22.30 -12.95
CA PHE A 42 19.82 22.73 -13.10
C PHE A 42 19.39 23.52 -11.87
N ILE A 43 19.11 24.81 -12.04
CA ILE A 43 18.68 25.70 -10.96
C ILE A 43 17.17 25.89 -11.04
N THR A 44 16.46 25.46 -10.00
CA THR A 44 15.04 25.72 -9.83
C THR A 44 14.80 26.67 -8.66
N ALA A 45 13.89 27.63 -8.84
CA ALA A 45 13.50 28.53 -7.76
C ALA A 45 12.45 27.86 -6.86
N SER A 46 12.61 27.99 -5.54
CA SER A 46 11.59 27.63 -4.55
C SER A 46 11.24 28.87 -3.72
N ILE A 47 9.95 29.04 -3.45
CA ILE A 47 9.44 30.13 -2.59
C ILE A 47 9.44 29.75 -1.10
N GLY A 48 9.69 28.49 -0.79
CA GLY A 48 9.72 27.94 0.57
C GLY A 48 11.06 27.24 0.85
N ASP A 49 11.49 27.32 2.11
CA ASP A 49 12.68 26.64 2.60
C ASP A 49 12.34 25.19 2.99
N ALA A 50 13.19 24.24 2.60
CA ALA A 50 13.03 22.83 2.91
C ALA A 50 13.64 22.53 4.27
N ARG A 51 12.85 21.96 5.19
CA ARG A 51 13.27 21.81 6.59
C ARG A 51 13.57 20.37 6.99
N ILE A 52 12.77 19.43 6.52
CA ILE A 52 12.85 18.01 6.90
C ILE A 52 12.84 17.22 5.60
N LEU A 53 13.99 16.66 5.23
CA LEU A 53 14.17 15.87 4.01
C LEU A 53 13.98 14.38 4.31
N ASN A 54 12.82 14.04 4.84
CA ASN A 54 12.45 12.68 5.21
C ASN A 54 11.00 12.41 4.78
N PRO A 55 10.77 11.53 3.78
CA PRO A 55 9.46 11.28 3.18
C PRO A 55 8.35 10.92 4.18
N ILE A 56 8.69 10.32 5.32
CA ILE A 56 7.69 9.92 6.32
C ILE A 56 7.33 11.04 7.28
N LEU A 57 8.09 12.13 7.34
CA LEU A 57 7.94 13.22 8.30
C LEU A 57 7.56 14.55 7.65
N SER A 58 7.94 14.77 6.39
CA SER A 58 7.67 16.02 5.69
C SER A 58 6.17 16.25 5.47
N ALA A 59 5.78 17.52 5.53
CA ALA A 59 4.40 17.97 5.36
C ALA A 59 4.29 19.26 4.53
N ASP A 60 5.39 19.66 3.88
CA ASP A 60 5.47 20.85 3.04
C ASP A 60 5.99 20.50 1.63
N SER A 61 5.64 21.33 0.65
CA SER A 61 5.95 21.09 -0.75
C SER A 61 7.43 21.32 -1.11
N ALA A 62 8.13 22.19 -0.39
CA ALA A 62 9.55 22.46 -0.67
C ALA A 62 10.40 21.24 -0.31
N SER A 63 10.19 20.67 0.87
CA SER A 63 10.82 19.42 1.29
C SER A 63 10.44 18.26 0.36
N SER A 64 9.14 18.10 0.04
CA SER A 64 8.67 17.02 -0.85
C SER A 64 9.32 17.08 -2.24
N THR A 65 9.53 18.28 -2.79
CA THR A 65 10.16 18.45 -4.12
C THR A 65 11.60 17.95 -4.14
N ILE A 66 12.35 18.12 -3.05
CA ILE A 66 13.71 17.60 -2.91
C ILE A 66 13.66 16.08 -2.65
N GLU A 67 12.75 15.63 -1.79
CA GLU A 67 12.57 14.20 -1.49
C GLU A 67 12.27 13.38 -2.74
N ASP A 68 11.42 13.87 -3.65
CA ASP A 68 11.09 13.22 -4.92
C ASP A 68 12.32 13.03 -5.85
N GLN A 69 13.42 13.74 -5.60
CA GLN A 69 14.68 13.58 -6.32
C GLN A 69 15.65 12.62 -5.61
N VAL A 70 15.58 12.57 -4.27
CA VAL A 70 16.52 11.81 -3.43
C VAL A 70 16.01 10.38 -3.18
N PHE A 71 14.71 10.16 -3.09
CA PHE A 71 14.10 8.88 -2.75
C PHE A 71 13.27 8.32 -3.89
N ASP A 72 13.26 7.00 -4.05
CA ASP A 72 12.29 6.30 -4.89
C ASP A 72 11.29 5.53 -4.03
N GLY A 73 10.03 5.50 -4.48
CA GLY A 73 9.01 4.59 -3.95
C GLY A 73 9.01 3.24 -4.66
N LEU A 74 8.12 2.33 -4.23
CA LEU A 74 7.93 1.05 -4.92
C LEU A 74 7.38 1.25 -6.33
N ILE A 75 6.45 2.18 -6.46
CA ILE A 75 5.80 2.54 -7.72
C ILE A 75 5.84 4.05 -7.91
N ASP A 76 5.47 4.51 -9.10
CA ASP A 76 5.28 5.92 -9.43
C ASP A 76 4.22 6.02 -10.54
N ARG A 77 3.92 7.23 -11.00
CA ARG A 77 3.08 7.48 -12.16
C ARG A 77 3.93 7.89 -13.37
N ASP A 78 3.46 7.60 -14.56
CA ASP A 78 3.99 8.20 -15.79
C ASP A 78 3.29 9.53 -16.11
N GLU A 79 3.64 10.12 -17.25
CA GLU A 79 3.04 11.35 -17.78
C GLU A 79 1.53 11.24 -18.02
N ASP A 80 1.00 10.03 -18.21
CA ASP A 80 -0.43 9.73 -18.38
C ASP A 80 -1.12 9.44 -17.03
N LEU A 81 -0.43 9.62 -15.90
CA LEU A 81 -0.88 9.26 -14.56
C LEU A 81 -1.12 7.77 -14.34
N LYS A 82 -0.58 6.90 -15.22
CA LYS A 82 -0.66 5.45 -15.05
C LYS A 82 0.43 4.98 -14.13
N PHE A 83 0.10 4.03 -13.26
CA PHE A 83 1.08 3.45 -12.36
C PHE A 83 2.13 2.65 -13.12
N ARG A 84 3.39 2.87 -12.77
CA ARG A 84 4.57 2.16 -13.24
C ARG A 84 5.44 1.73 -12.06
N GLY A 85 6.25 0.68 -12.26
CA GLY A 85 7.21 0.25 -11.25
C GLY A 85 8.43 1.16 -11.16
N ARG A 86 8.93 1.39 -9.94
CA ARG A 86 10.22 2.04 -9.64
C ARG A 86 11.15 1.04 -8.96
N LEU A 87 11.12 1.02 -7.62
CA LEU A 87 11.81 -0.01 -6.83
C LEU A 87 11.13 -1.37 -6.94
N ALA A 88 9.83 -1.43 -7.24
CA ALA A 88 9.16 -2.66 -7.62
C ALA A 88 9.24 -2.89 -9.15
N THR A 89 9.53 -4.12 -9.55
CA THR A 89 9.51 -4.58 -10.95
C THR A 89 8.14 -5.09 -11.38
N GLY A 90 7.31 -5.50 -10.42
CA GLY A 90 5.96 -5.99 -10.66
C GLY A 90 5.18 -6.12 -9.35
N TRP A 91 3.88 -6.36 -9.49
CA TRP A 91 3.00 -6.58 -8.36
C TRP A 91 1.85 -7.51 -8.71
N LYS A 92 1.26 -8.10 -7.67
CA LYS A 92 0.05 -8.89 -7.76
C LYS A 92 -0.96 -8.40 -6.73
N ILE A 93 -2.16 -8.08 -7.20
CA ILE A 93 -3.27 -7.66 -6.34
C ILE A 93 -4.34 -8.74 -6.38
N TYR A 94 -4.74 -9.21 -5.20
CA TYR A 94 -5.83 -10.16 -5.04
C TYR A 94 -6.52 -9.93 -3.70
N GLU A 95 -7.51 -10.76 -3.36
CA GLU A 95 -8.25 -10.61 -2.11
C GLU A 95 -8.44 -11.96 -1.42
N GLU A 96 -8.31 -11.96 -0.11
CA GLU A 96 -8.70 -13.08 0.74
C GLU A 96 -9.91 -12.64 1.56
N VAL A 97 -11.04 -13.31 1.37
CA VAL A 97 -12.27 -13.03 2.10
C VAL A 97 -12.58 -14.16 3.06
N TYR A 98 -13.10 -13.79 4.24
CA TYR A 98 -13.36 -14.73 5.30
C TYR A 98 -14.78 -14.61 5.82
N PHE A 99 -15.40 -15.75 6.13
CA PHE A 99 -16.72 -15.80 6.77
C PHE A 99 -16.94 -17.15 7.46
N TYR A 100 -17.92 -17.22 8.35
CA TYR A 100 -18.21 -18.42 9.13
C TYR A 100 -19.25 -19.34 8.48
N LEU A 101 -19.19 -20.62 8.81
CA LEU A 101 -20.27 -21.56 8.57
C LEU A 101 -21.50 -21.12 9.38
N ASN A 102 -22.62 -20.91 8.71
CA ASN A 102 -23.88 -20.51 9.33
C ASN A 102 -24.99 -21.54 9.05
N PRO A 103 -25.19 -22.53 9.94
CA PRO A 103 -26.22 -23.56 9.76
C PRO A 103 -27.64 -23.05 9.99
N LYS A 104 -27.83 -21.80 10.45
CA LYS A 104 -29.16 -21.22 10.68
C LYS A 104 -29.86 -20.88 9.36
N VAL A 105 -29.11 -20.65 8.29
CA VAL A 105 -29.65 -20.29 6.97
C VAL A 105 -29.75 -21.52 6.08
N ALA A 106 -30.92 -21.70 5.45
CA ALA A 106 -31.14 -22.78 4.51
C ALA A 106 -30.58 -22.42 3.13
N ILE A 107 -29.68 -23.27 2.62
CA ILE A 107 -29.13 -23.17 1.27
C ILE A 107 -30.00 -24.05 0.37
N LYS A 108 -30.66 -23.45 -0.63
CA LYS A 108 -31.61 -24.15 -1.52
C LYS A 108 -32.66 -24.99 -0.75
N GLY A 109 -33.17 -24.45 0.35
CA GLY A 109 -34.19 -25.10 1.19
C GLY A 109 -33.66 -26.17 2.17
N ARG A 110 -32.34 -26.40 2.24
CA ARG A 110 -31.73 -27.35 3.19
C ARG A 110 -30.78 -26.63 4.14
N LYS A 111 -30.86 -26.94 5.44
CA LYS A 111 -29.84 -26.49 6.40
C LYS A 111 -28.58 -27.30 6.16
N ILE A 112 -27.46 -26.61 5.89
CA ILE A 112 -26.17 -27.24 5.65
C ILE A 112 -25.27 -26.96 6.86
N SER A 113 -24.86 -28.03 7.55
CA SER A 113 -23.91 -27.99 8.66
C SER A 113 -22.55 -28.61 8.30
N ASP A 114 -22.46 -29.24 7.12
CA ASP A 114 -21.20 -29.80 6.60
C ASP A 114 -20.40 -28.70 5.89
N PRO A 115 -19.19 -28.36 6.38
CA PRO A 115 -18.36 -27.35 5.73
C PRO A 115 -17.91 -27.75 4.31
N GLU A 116 -17.75 -29.05 4.01
CA GLU A 116 -17.35 -29.51 2.67
C GLU A 116 -18.45 -29.28 1.64
N ALA A 117 -19.73 -29.43 2.01
CA ALA A 117 -20.84 -29.10 1.14
C ALA A 117 -20.83 -27.61 0.75
N VAL A 118 -20.54 -26.71 1.69
CA VAL A 118 -20.41 -25.26 1.41
C VAL A 118 -19.20 -24.98 0.53
N ARG A 119 -18.04 -25.59 0.83
CA ARG A 119 -16.83 -25.47 0.00
C ARG A 119 -17.08 -25.87 -1.46
N LYS A 120 -17.75 -27.01 -1.69
CA LYS A 120 -18.12 -27.47 -3.04
C LYS A 120 -19.04 -26.48 -3.76
N LEU A 121 -20.00 -25.87 -3.06
CA LEU A 121 -20.89 -24.86 -3.64
C LEU A 121 -20.14 -23.59 -4.07
N LEU A 122 -19.15 -23.17 -3.28
CA LEU A 122 -18.29 -22.02 -3.58
C LEU A 122 -17.40 -22.31 -4.79
N LEU A 123 -16.71 -23.46 -4.81
CA LEU A 123 -15.85 -23.87 -5.92
C LEU A 123 -16.63 -24.12 -7.22
N ALA A 124 -17.92 -24.47 -7.13
CA ALA A 124 -18.79 -24.58 -8.30
C ALA A 124 -19.14 -23.23 -8.93
N GLN A 125 -18.92 -22.10 -8.23
CA GLN A 125 -19.11 -20.78 -8.82
C GLN A 125 -17.97 -20.50 -9.81
N LYS A 126 -18.29 -20.48 -11.11
CA LYS A 126 -17.33 -20.04 -12.14
C LYS A 126 -17.05 -18.55 -11.96
N GLY A 127 -15.77 -18.15 -12.00
CA GLY A 127 -15.39 -16.73 -12.02
C GLY A 127 -14.14 -16.41 -11.19
N ASN A 128 -14.29 -15.44 -10.28
CA ASN A 128 -13.21 -14.80 -9.52
C ASN A 128 -12.65 -15.65 -8.37
N ILE A 129 -13.33 -16.72 -7.94
CA ILE A 129 -12.81 -17.60 -6.88
C ILE A 129 -11.62 -18.40 -7.45
N LYS A 130 -10.47 -18.33 -6.75
CA LYS A 130 -9.26 -19.11 -7.05
C LYS A 130 -9.17 -20.36 -6.18
N ASP A 131 -9.38 -20.20 -4.88
CA ASP A 131 -9.27 -21.29 -3.91
C ASP A 131 -10.20 -21.07 -2.71
N VAL A 132 -10.56 -22.16 -2.03
CA VAL A 132 -11.39 -22.17 -0.82
C VAL A 132 -10.78 -23.13 0.19
N GLU A 133 -10.31 -22.57 1.30
CA GLU A 133 -9.77 -23.32 2.43
C GLU A 133 -10.80 -23.34 3.57
N ILE A 134 -10.93 -24.48 4.25
CA ILE A 134 -11.74 -24.62 5.46
C ILE A 134 -10.78 -24.52 6.66
N ILE A 135 -11.03 -23.53 7.50
CA ILE A 135 -10.35 -23.35 8.78
C ILE A 135 -11.22 -24.06 9.84
N PRO A 136 -10.66 -25.01 10.60
CA PRO A 136 -11.40 -25.73 11.63
C PRO A 136 -11.84 -24.81 12.78
N PRO A 137 -12.81 -25.23 13.62
CA PRO A 137 -13.26 -24.45 14.76
C PRO A 137 -12.09 -24.13 15.70
N GLN A 138 -12.03 -22.89 16.18
CA GLN A 138 -11.00 -22.43 17.08
C GLN A 138 -11.62 -21.96 18.39
N LYS A 139 -10.89 -22.13 19.49
CA LYS A 139 -11.27 -21.59 20.79
C LYS A 139 -10.03 -20.97 21.43
N GLY A 140 -10.24 -19.92 22.21
CA GLY A 140 -9.15 -19.22 22.87
C GLY A 140 -9.67 -18.11 23.77
N GLU A 141 -8.74 -17.43 24.41
CA GLU A 141 -8.99 -16.20 25.14
C GLU A 141 -8.23 -15.08 24.45
N THR A 142 -8.83 -13.90 24.38
CA THR A 142 -8.18 -12.71 23.85
C THR A 142 -8.52 -11.51 24.73
N GLU A 143 -7.61 -10.55 24.73
CA GLU A 143 -7.77 -9.27 25.40
C GLU A 143 -7.99 -8.19 24.34
N ILE A 144 -8.97 -7.33 24.58
CA ILE A 144 -9.33 -6.23 23.68
C ILE A 144 -9.27 -4.94 24.49
N LEU A 145 -8.37 -4.05 24.08
CA LEU A 145 -8.31 -2.69 24.59
C LEU A 145 -9.42 -1.86 23.94
N MET A 146 -10.36 -1.38 24.73
CA MET A 146 -11.33 -0.40 24.26
C MET A 146 -10.77 1.02 24.41
N PRO A 147 -10.67 1.78 23.30
CA PRO A 147 -10.25 3.17 23.36
C PRO A 147 -11.32 4.03 24.02
N GLY A 148 -10.89 5.03 24.79
CA GLY A 148 -11.75 5.95 25.52
C GLY A 148 -10.92 6.84 26.45
N PRO A 149 -11.56 7.79 27.16
CA PRO A 149 -10.88 8.63 28.16
C PRO A 149 -10.14 7.81 29.21
N ASP A 150 -10.76 6.69 29.62
CA ASP A 150 -10.17 5.65 30.46
C ASP A 150 -10.16 4.33 29.67
N PRO A 151 -9.03 3.96 29.04
CA PRO A 151 -8.94 2.71 28.28
C PRO A 151 -9.14 1.50 29.19
N ILE A 152 -10.03 0.60 28.79
CA ILE A 152 -10.33 -0.62 29.56
C ILE A 152 -9.89 -1.83 28.74
N ASN A 153 -9.10 -2.70 29.36
CA ASN A 153 -8.73 -3.97 28.76
C ASN A 153 -9.76 -5.04 29.15
N LEU A 154 -10.50 -5.57 28.18
CA LEU A 154 -11.52 -6.58 28.41
C LEU A 154 -11.06 -7.93 27.90
N LYS A 155 -11.13 -8.92 28.78
CA LYS A 155 -10.79 -10.29 28.48
C LYS A 155 -12.06 -11.05 28.08
N VAL A 156 -12.01 -11.74 26.95
CA VAL A 156 -13.11 -12.57 26.46
C VAL A 156 -12.60 -13.94 26.03
N ARG A 157 -13.45 -14.96 26.18
CA ARG A 157 -13.25 -16.28 25.62
C ARG A 157 -14.10 -16.42 24.36
N PHE A 158 -13.52 -16.96 23.29
CA PHE A 158 -14.24 -17.19 22.04
C PHE A 158 -14.26 -18.67 21.66
N LYS A 159 -15.33 -19.09 20.98
CA LYS A 159 -15.50 -20.40 20.36
C LYS A 159 -16.00 -20.22 18.93
N ALA A 160 -15.05 -19.96 18.03
CA ALA A 160 -15.29 -19.75 16.61
C ALA A 160 -15.70 -21.07 15.92
N PRO A 161 -16.79 -21.09 15.13
CA PRO A 161 -17.14 -22.23 14.30
C PRO A 161 -16.18 -22.35 13.10
N HIS A 162 -16.42 -23.34 12.23
CA HIS A 162 -15.70 -23.45 10.96
C HIS A 162 -15.74 -22.12 10.20
N ARG A 163 -14.58 -21.72 9.67
CA ARG A 163 -14.41 -20.49 8.92
C ARG A 163 -13.91 -20.83 7.53
N PHE A 164 -14.38 -20.12 6.52
CA PHE A 164 -13.90 -20.24 5.16
C PHE A 164 -12.92 -19.12 4.88
N LYS A 165 -11.78 -19.45 4.28
CA LYS A 165 -10.89 -18.50 3.62
C LYS A 165 -11.05 -18.72 2.13
N VAL A 166 -11.61 -17.74 1.44
CA VAL A 166 -11.79 -17.77 -0.01
C VAL A 166 -10.77 -16.82 -0.63
N THR A 167 -9.89 -17.37 -1.46
CA THR A 167 -8.90 -16.59 -2.20
C THR A 167 -9.49 -16.23 -3.55
N LEU A 168 -9.60 -14.94 -3.84
CA LEU A 168 -10.07 -14.40 -5.12
C LEU A 168 -8.88 -14.13 -6.06
N LYS A 169 -9.15 -14.03 -7.37
CA LYS A 169 -8.13 -13.68 -8.38
C LYS A 169 -7.89 -12.18 -8.43
N GLU A 170 -8.94 -11.40 -8.21
CA GLU A 170 -8.97 -9.94 -8.16
C GLU A 170 -9.90 -9.48 -7.02
N VAL A 171 -9.77 -8.23 -6.60
CA VAL A 171 -10.60 -7.62 -5.54
C VAL A 171 -12.05 -7.48 -6.03
N ASP A 172 -13.03 -7.96 -5.25
CA ASP A 172 -14.46 -7.90 -5.59
C ASP A 172 -15.29 -7.32 -4.45
N GLN A 173 -15.55 -6.01 -4.54
CA GLN A 173 -16.34 -5.28 -3.54
C GLN A 173 -17.76 -5.84 -3.33
N ASN A 174 -18.27 -6.60 -4.30
CA ASN A 174 -19.61 -7.19 -4.28
C ASN A 174 -19.60 -8.69 -3.98
N PHE A 175 -18.46 -9.25 -3.56
CA PHE A 175 -18.31 -10.69 -3.32
C PHE A 175 -19.42 -11.24 -2.41
N PHE A 176 -19.59 -10.66 -1.21
CA PHE A 176 -20.59 -11.13 -0.25
C PHE A 176 -22.02 -10.98 -0.76
N LEU A 177 -22.34 -9.89 -1.48
CA LEU A 177 -23.66 -9.70 -2.10
C LEU A 177 -23.97 -10.77 -3.16
N LYS A 178 -22.97 -11.15 -3.96
CA LYS A 178 -23.10 -12.25 -4.93
C LYS A 178 -23.26 -13.58 -4.21
N MET A 179 -22.50 -13.82 -3.15
CA MET A 179 -22.55 -15.07 -2.38
C MET A 179 -23.87 -15.25 -1.60
N GLU A 180 -24.56 -14.19 -1.19
CA GLU A 180 -25.91 -14.33 -0.60
C GLU A 180 -26.92 -14.96 -1.58
N LYS A 181 -26.75 -14.78 -2.89
CA LYS A 181 -27.61 -15.44 -3.89
C LYS A 181 -27.39 -16.96 -3.95
N VAL A 182 -26.21 -17.41 -3.53
CA VAL A 182 -25.80 -18.82 -3.56
C VAL A 182 -26.04 -19.49 -2.20
N LEU A 183 -25.62 -18.83 -1.12
CA LEU A 183 -25.67 -19.32 0.26
C LEU A 183 -26.98 -18.98 0.98
N GLY A 184 -27.87 -18.22 0.34
CA GLY A 184 -29.15 -17.80 0.91
C GLY A 184 -29.11 -16.37 1.43
N LYS A 185 -30.26 -15.70 1.28
CA LYS A 185 -30.43 -14.29 1.65
C LYS A 185 -30.15 -14.09 3.14
N GLY A 186 -29.30 -13.13 3.49
CA GLY A 186 -28.94 -12.83 4.87
C GLY A 186 -28.01 -13.86 5.53
N TYR A 187 -27.36 -14.74 4.76
CA TYR A 187 -26.39 -15.72 5.27
C TYR A 187 -25.37 -15.09 6.21
N PHE A 188 -24.79 -13.95 5.82
CA PHE A 188 -23.78 -13.26 6.61
C PHE A 188 -24.40 -12.44 7.74
N LYS A 189 -25.51 -11.74 7.47
CA LYS A 189 -26.18 -10.85 8.44
C LYS A 189 -26.79 -11.57 9.64
N THR A 190 -27.16 -12.85 9.48
CA THR A 190 -27.77 -13.66 10.54
C THR A 190 -26.75 -14.39 11.41
N PHE A 191 -25.47 -14.34 11.06
CA PHE A 191 -24.40 -14.81 11.95
C PHE A 191 -24.33 -13.87 13.15
N ARG A 192 -24.42 -14.43 14.36
CA ARG A 192 -24.43 -13.67 15.62
C ARG A 192 -23.11 -13.93 16.37
N PRO A 193 -22.13 -13.01 16.31
CA PRO A 193 -20.86 -13.20 17.01
C PRO A 193 -21.02 -13.39 18.53
N VAL A 194 -22.03 -12.73 19.12
CA VAL A 194 -22.35 -12.84 20.56
C VAL A 194 -22.70 -14.26 21.01
N ASP A 195 -23.18 -15.13 20.12
CA ASP A 195 -23.50 -16.53 20.46
C ASP A 195 -22.20 -17.37 20.63
N HIS A 196 -21.05 -16.81 20.27
CA HIS A 196 -19.75 -17.48 20.21
C HIS A 196 -18.69 -16.89 21.15
N ILE A 197 -19.06 -15.89 21.96
CA ILE A 197 -18.14 -15.18 22.85
C ILE A 197 -18.71 -15.10 24.26
N GLU A 198 -17.84 -15.31 25.22
CA GLU A 198 -18.10 -15.25 26.65
C GLU A 198 -17.23 -14.14 27.26
N MET A 199 -17.86 -13.22 28.00
CA MET A 199 -17.14 -12.17 28.73
C MET A 199 -16.46 -12.77 29.96
N LEU A 200 -15.16 -12.52 30.13
CA LEU A 200 -14.43 -12.93 31.34
C LEU A 200 -14.23 -11.75 32.32
N THR A 201 -14.22 -10.52 31.83
CA THR A 201 -14.18 -9.32 32.68
C THR A 201 -15.60 -8.94 33.15
N ALA A 202 -15.88 -9.04 34.44
CA ALA A 202 -17.19 -8.77 35.02
C ALA A 202 -17.63 -7.30 34.88
N GLY A 203 -18.94 -7.06 34.73
CA GLY A 203 -19.52 -5.71 34.78
C GLY A 203 -19.44 -4.91 33.47
N HIS A 204 -19.11 -5.58 32.36
CA HIS A 204 -19.00 -4.98 31.02
C HIS A 204 -19.79 -5.76 29.96
N GLU A 205 -20.84 -6.47 30.37
CA GLU A 205 -21.70 -7.28 29.50
C GLU A 205 -22.43 -6.42 28.45
N ASP A 206 -22.67 -5.15 28.74
CA ASP A 206 -23.22 -4.15 27.81
C ASP A 206 -22.34 -3.97 26.56
N LYS A 207 -21.02 -4.18 26.68
CA LYS A 207 -20.04 -4.02 25.60
C LYS A 207 -19.81 -5.30 24.80
N LEU A 208 -20.40 -6.43 25.22
CA LEU A 208 -20.18 -7.75 24.61
C LEU A 208 -20.50 -7.75 23.10
N SER A 209 -21.54 -7.05 22.66
CA SER A 209 -21.93 -7.01 21.24
C SER A 209 -20.86 -6.37 20.34
N ALA A 210 -20.28 -5.25 20.80
CA ALA A 210 -19.24 -4.54 20.06
C ALA A 210 -17.96 -5.37 19.98
N ILE A 211 -17.51 -5.90 21.12
CA ILE A 211 -16.33 -6.78 21.21
C ILE A 211 -16.54 -8.02 20.36
N ALA A 212 -17.74 -8.61 20.41
CA ALA A 212 -18.01 -9.83 19.68
C ALA A 212 -17.86 -9.64 18.17
N SER A 213 -18.34 -8.50 17.66
CA SER A 213 -18.19 -8.13 16.25
C SER A 213 -16.75 -7.84 15.85
N GLN A 214 -15.93 -7.35 16.78
CA GLN A 214 -14.49 -7.12 16.56
C GLN A 214 -13.67 -8.42 16.58
N VAL A 215 -13.97 -9.34 17.49
CA VAL A 215 -13.23 -10.60 17.65
C VAL A 215 -13.65 -11.63 16.60
N LEU A 216 -14.95 -11.76 16.32
CA LEU A 216 -15.48 -12.70 15.33
C LEU A 216 -16.35 -11.97 14.30
N PRO A 217 -15.76 -11.11 13.44
CA PRO A 217 -16.52 -10.40 12.41
C PRO A 217 -17.20 -11.40 11.47
N ALA A 218 -18.49 -11.19 11.19
CA ALA A 218 -19.28 -12.10 10.34
C ALA A 218 -18.68 -12.29 8.95
N THR A 219 -18.07 -11.21 8.43
CA THR A 219 -17.35 -11.14 7.15
C THR A 219 -16.10 -10.31 7.31
N GLU A 220 -15.03 -10.69 6.63
CA GLU A 220 -13.77 -9.94 6.58
C GLU A 220 -13.27 -9.90 5.14
N ASN A 221 -12.85 -8.72 4.67
CA ASN A 221 -12.24 -8.50 3.37
C ASN A 221 -10.77 -8.12 3.59
N ASN A 222 -9.85 -8.95 3.12
CA ASN A 222 -8.43 -8.67 3.20
C ASN A 222 -7.83 -8.59 1.79
N PRO A 223 -7.83 -7.41 1.17
CA PRO A 223 -7.03 -7.16 -0.02
C PRO A 223 -5.56 -7.43 0.27
N VAL A 224 -4.87 -7.98 -0.72
CA VAL A 224 -3.45 -8.33 -0.66
C VAL A 224 -2.74 -7.74 -1.86
N ILE A 225 -1.60 -7.09 -1.60
CA ILE A 225 -0.67 -6.63 -2.61
C ILE A 225 0.67 -7.33 -2.37
N ILE A 226 1.18 -8.05 -3.37
CA ILE A 226 2.54 -8.59 -3.36
C ILE A 226 3.37 -7.75 -4.30
N PHE A 227 4.52 -7.24 -3.84
CA PHE A 227 5.48 -6.54 -4.67
C PHE A 227 6.73 -7.39 -4.91
N ASP A 228 7.19 -7.42 -6.16
CA ASP A 228 8.47 -7.98 -6.57
C ASP A 228 9.50 -6.87 -6.69
N LEU A 229 10.51 -6.83 -5.82
CA LEU A 229 11.48 -5.75 -5.74
C LEU A 229 12.61 -5.91 -6.76
N ARG A 230 13.13 -4.78 -7.22
CA ARG A 230 14.28 -4.68 -8.13
C ARG A 230 15.55 -5.05 -7.38
N LYS A 231 16.33 -5.97 -7.94
CA LYS A 231 17.59 -6.44 -7.36
C LYS A 231 18.74 -5.50 -7.69
N GLY A 232 19.73 -5.41 -6.80
CA GLY A 232 20.94 -4.62 -7.02
C GLY A 232 20.73 -3.11 -7.01
N VAL A 233 19.57 -2.62 -6.58
CA VAL A 233 19.38 -1.20 -6.29
C VAL A 233 20.20 -0.87 -5.05
N LYS A 234 20.87 0.28 -5.06
CA LYS A 234 21.66 0.75 -3.93
C LYS A 234 21.15 2.09 -3.47
N PHE A 235 21.23 2.30 -2.17
CA PHE A 235 21.19 3.63 -1.59
C PHE A 235 22.43 4.43 -2.03
N HIS A 236 22.38 5.74 -1.87
CA HIS A 236 23.49 6.63 -2.26
C HIS A 236 24.79 6.36 -1.52
N ASP A 237 24.74 5.71 -0.36
CA ASP A 237 25.90 5.25 0.42
C ASP A 237 26.45 3.88 -0.01
N GLY A 238 25.80 3.22 -0.99
CA GLY A 238 26.22 1.96 -1.57
C GLY A 238 25.60 0.71 -0.93
N GLN A 239 24.87 0.83 0.18
CA GLN A 239 24.11 -0.28 0.77
C GLN A 239 23.01 -0.73 -0.22
N GLU A 240 22.78 -2.04 -0.33
CA GLU A 240 21.72 -2.56 -1.20
C GLU A 240 20.34 -2.36 -0.57
N PHE A 241 19.36 -1.92 -1.37
CA PHE A 241 17.95 -1.84 -1.01
C PHE A 241 17.29 -3.23 -1.08
N ASP A 242 16.54 -3.59 -0.04
CA ASP A 242 15.80 -4.84 0.01
C ASP A 242 14.45 -4.76 0.75
N ALA A 243 13.78 -5.90 0.94
CA ALA A 243 12.47 -5.99 1.57
C ALA A 243 12.45 -5.54 3.04
N GLY A 244 13.61 -5.54 3.73
CA GLY A 244 13.79 -5.01 5.08
C GLY A 244 13.51 -3.52 5.11
N ASP A 245 14.06 -2.75 4.17
CA ASP A 245 13.84 -1.30 4.05
C ASP A 245 12.36 -0.95 3.84
N VAL A 246 11.63 -1.76 3.05
CA VAL A 246 10.19 -1.57 2.82
C VAL A 246 9.41 -1.80 4.11
N LYS A 247 9.72 -2.88 4.83
CA LYS A 247 9.08 -3.21 6.10
C LYS A 247 9.38 -2.13 7.13
N PHE A 248 10.66 -1.74 7.25
CA PHE A 248 11.13 -0.69 8.13
C PHE A 248 10.41 0.63 7.87
N THR A 249 10.30 1.05 6.59
CA THR A 249 9.60 2.29 6.22
C THR A 249 8.14 2.27 6.70
N TYR A 250 7.42 1.17 6.47
CA TYR A 250 6.05 1.01 6.95
C TYR A 250 5.96 1.05 8.49
N GLU A 251 6.85 0.33 9.18
CA GLU A 251 6.87 0.30 10.66
C GLU A 251 7.21 1.67 11.23
N ALA A 252 8.14 2.41 10.62
CA ALA A 252 8.52 3.76 11.01
C ALA A 252 7.35 4.76 10.83
N ILE A 253 6.55 4.63 9.77
CA ILE A 253 5.34 5.44 9.59
C ILE A 253 4.33 5.16 10.71
N MET A 254 4.16 3.89 11.07
CA MET A 254 3.16 3.47 12.06
C MET A 254 3.62 3.61 13.52
N ASP A 255 4.91 3.88 13.77
CA ASP A 255 5.44 4.14 15.11
C ASP A 255 4.93 5.50 15.64
N PRO A 256 4.13 5.52 16.73
CA PRO A 256 3.64 6.77 17.33
C PRO A 256 4.75 7.73 17.75
N LYS A 257 5.98 7.25 18.03
CA LYS A 257 7.13 8.11 18.38
C LYS A 257 7.53 9.05 17.25
N ASN A 258 7.34 8.63 15.99
CA ASN A 258 7.73 9.42 14.83
C ASN A 258 6.72 10.51 14.48
N LEU A 259 5.48 10.42 14.99
CA LEU A 259 4.40 11.37 14.72
C LEU A 259 4.21 11.63 13.22
N SER A 260 4.31 10.59 12.40
CA SER A 260 4.25 10.70 10.94
C SER A 260 2.88 11.26 10.50
N PRO A 261 2.84 12.32 9.66
CA PRO A 261 1.60 12.78 9.05
C PRO A 261 0.98 11.73 8.10
N ARG A 262 1.72 10.66 7.76
CA ARG A 262 1.32 9.60 6.82
C ARG A 262 0.62 8.42 7.49
N THR A 263 0.51 8.41 8.82
CA THR A 263 -0.13 7.32 9.59
C THR A 263 -1.51 6.94 9.04
N SER A 264 -2.33 7.91 8.64
CA SER A 264 -3.68 7.64 8.10
C SER A 264 -3.69 6.87 6.78
N ASP A 265 -2.65 7.03 5.95
CA ASP A 265 -2.53 6.41 4.64
C ASP A 265 -2.21 4.91 4.78
N PHE A 266 -1.53 4.55 5.88
CA PHE A 266 -1.06 3.20 6.17
C PHE A 266 -1.86 2.48 7.27
N GLU A 267 -2.70 3.17 8.07
CA GLU A 267 -3.61 2.53 9.04
C GLU A 267 -4.43 1.36 8.45
N PRO A 268 -4.95 1.44 7.20
CA PRO A 268 -5.69 0.32 6.62
C PRO A 268 -4.85 -0.96 6.42
N VAL A 269 -3.52 -0.87 6.43
CA VAL A 269 -2.64 -2.04 6.39
C VAL A 269 -2.80 -2.83 7.67
N LYS A 270 -3.12 -4.11 7.54
CA LYS A 270 -3.23 -5.09 8.63
C LYS A 270 -1.86 -5.52 9.09
N TYR A 271 -1.01 -5.90 8.15
CA TYR A 271 0.40 -6.21 8.36
C TYR A 271 1.15 -6.20 7.03
N LEU A 272 2.48 -6.06 7.13
CA LEU A 272 3.41 -6.30 6.04
C LEU A 272 4.31 -7.48 6.42
N GLU A 273 4.42 -8.44 5.51
CA GLU A 273 5.23 -9.63 5.65
C GLU A 273 6.36 -9.62 4.62
N VAL A 274 7.60 -9.84 5.06
CA VAL A 274 8.75 -10.08 4.18
C VAL A 274 8.72 -11.56 3.81
N ILE A 275 8.39 -11.87 2.56
CA ILE A 275 8.38 -13.26 2.06
C ILE A 275 9.82 -13.70 1.78
N ASP A 276 10.60 -12.84 1.13
CA ASP A 276 12.01 -13.02 0.86
C ASP A 276 12.69 -11.65 0.67
N ARG A 277 14.02 -11.64 0.48
CA ARG A 277 14.83 -10.42 0.33
C ARG A 277 14.29 -9.43 -0.71
N TYR A 278 13.61 -9.90 -1.76
CA TYR A 278 13.08 -9.03 -2.82
C TYR A 278 11.57 -9.22 -3.03
N LYS A 279 10.84 -9.62 -1.99
CA LYS A 279 9.40 -9.83 -2.07
C LYS A 279 8.71 -9.50 -0.77
N VAL A 280 7.76 -8.57 -0.84
CA VAL A 280 6.92 -8.18 0.30
C VAL A 280 5.46 -8.44 0.00
N LYS A 281 4.70 -8.81 1.04
CA LYS A 281 3.26 -8.99 1.02
C LYS A 281 2.61 -8.03 1.99
N VAL A 282 1.75 -7.17 1.46
CA VAL A 282 0.96 -6.22 2.23
C VAL A 282 -0.47 -6.74 2.30
N VAL A 283 -0.99 -6.91 3.51
CA VAL A 283 -2.37 -7.35 3.74
C VAL A 283 -3.15 -6.21 4.37
N TYR A 284 -4.34 -5.91 3.86
CA TYR A 284 -5.19 -4.82 4.33
C TYR A 284 -6.32 -5.35 5.22
N LYS A 285 -6.82 -4.51 6.13
CA LYS A 285 -7.95 -4.82 7.04
C LYS A 285 -9.31 -4.67 6.36
N ARG A 286 -9.35 -3.94 5.23
CA ARG A 286 -10.56 -3.55 4.50
C ARG A 286 -10.22 -3.10 3.08
N LEU A 287 -11.23 -3.02 2.24
CA LEU A 287 -11.14 -2.36 0.93
C LEU A 287 -10.74 -0.90 1.11
N TYR A 288 -9.64 -0.49 0.50
CA TYR A 288 -9.11 0.87 0.57
C TYR A 288 -8.60 1.28 -0.82
N PHE A 289 -9.31 2.18 -1.48
CA PHE A 289 -9.01 2.55 -2.87
C PHE A 289 -7.61 3.18 -3.05
N PRO A 290 -7.15 4.10 -2.18
CA PRO A 290 -5.81 4.69 -2.30
C PRO A 290 -4.66 3.70 -2.02
N ALA A 291 -4.95 2.49 -1.50
CA ALA A 291 -3.98 1.51 -1.02
C ALA A 291 -2.76 1.32 -1.91
N PHE A 292 -2.97 1.24 -3.22
CA PHE A 292 -1.87 0.99 -4.15
C PHE A 292 -0.97 2.22 -4.29
N GLY A 293 -1.56 3.41 -4.42
CA GLY A 293 -0.82 4.64 -4.68
C GLY A 293 0.03 5.15 -3.52
N THR A 294 -0.27 4.75 -2.27
CA THR A 294 0.51 5.16 -1.10
C THR A 294 1.92 4.58 -1.08
N TRP A 295 2.15 3.45 -1.77
CA TRP A 295 3.47 2.82 -1.93
C TRP A 295 4.38 3.54 -2.94
N GLY A 296 3.95 4.67 -3.49
CA GLY A 296 4.81 5.57 -4.25
C GLY A 296 5.67 6.50 -3.40
N MET A 297 5.47 6.51 -2.08
CA MET A 297 6.32 7.24 -1.13
C MET A 297 7.75 6.71 -1.12
N GLY A 298 8.72 7.60 -0.92
CA GLY A 298 10.14 7.25 -0.83
C GLY A 298 10.45 6.23 0.28
N MET A 299 11.24 5.21 -0.06
CA MET A 299 11.69 4.19 0.89
C MET A 299 12.88 4.69 1.72
N LEU A 300 12.85 4.43 3.02
CA LEU A 300 13.92 4.80 3.96
C LEU A 300 14.98 3.69 4.10
N PRO A 301 16.25 4.05 4.30
CA PRO A 301 17.32 3.10 4.60
C PRO A 301 17.22 2.60 6.06
N GLU A 302 16.88 1.31 6.25
CA GLU A 302 16.78 0.70 7.58
C GLU A 302 18.09 0.84 8.36
N HIS A 303 19.23 0.63 7.70
CA HIS A 303 20.55 0.60 8.34
C HIS A 303 21.00 1.94 8.92
N LEU A 304 20.41 3.07 8.50
CA LEU A 304 20.71 4.40 9.03
C LEU A 304 19.71 4.88 10.08
N LEU A 305 18.51 4.30 10.10
CA LEU A 305 17.38 4.83 10.86
C LEU A 305 16.73 3.82 11.82
N ASN A 306 17.23 2.58 11.87
CA ASN A 306 16.78 1.61 12.87
C ASN A 306 17.13 2.05 14.30
N SER A 307 16.54 1.36 15.29
CA SER A 307 16.70 1.72 16.70
C SER A 307 18.17 1.76 17.17
N GLU A 308 19.05 0.93 16.59
CA GLU A 308 20.47 0.94 16.94
C GLU A 308 21.19 2.16 16.36
N ALA A 309 20.93 2.49 15.09
CA ALA A 309 21.49 3.68 14.45
C ALA A 309 21.03 4.96 15.15
N MET A 310 19.73 5.05 15.46
CA MET A 310 19.14 6.18 16.20
C MET A 310 19.76 6.34 17.59
N LYS A 311 19.97 5.23 18.31
CA LYS A 311 20.63 5.25 19.61
C LYS A 311 22.09 5.74 19.51
N ARG A 312 22.85 5.23 18.53
CA ARG A 312 24.24 5.66 18.31
C ARG A 312 24.33 7.15 17.98
N GLU A 313 23.40 7.66 17.17
CA GLU A 313 23.34 9.08 16.84
C GLU A 313 23.04 9.94 18.08
N ALA A 314 22.05 9.55 18.89
CA ALA A 314 21.71 10.22 20.14
C ALA A 314 22.93 10.30 21.08
N GLU A 315 23.62 9.17 21.28
CA GLU A 315 24.82 9.10 22.13
C GLU A 315 25.94 10.00 21.60
N ALA A 316 26.15 10.04 20.27
CA ALA A 316 27.14 10.91 19.65
C ALA A 316 26.83 12.40 19.82
N LYS A 317 25.54 12.76 19.87
CA LYS A 317 25.06 14.13 20.13
C LYS A 317 25.02 14.49 21.62
N GLY A 318 25.23 13.53 22.52
CA GLY A 318 25.07 13.72 23.97
C GLY A 318 23.61 13.88 24.39
N GLU A 319 22.68 13.36 23.58
CA GLU A 319 21.24 13.36 23.85
C GLU A 319 20.78 12.05 24.50
N ASP A 320 19.59 12.06 25.09
CA ASP A 320 18.98 10.90 25.73
C ASP A 320 18.35 9.97 24.67
N PRO A 321 18.84 8.74 24.45
CA PRO A 321 18.32 7.84 23.42
C PRO A 321 16.84 7.50 23.59
N GLU A 322 16.28 7.60 24.80
CA GLU A 322 14.86 7.34 25.03
C GLU A 322 13.95 8.48 24.57
N LYS A 323 14.50 9.69 24.44
CA LYS A 323 13.80 10.89 23.96
C LYS A 323 14.12 11.25 22.51
N PHE A 324 15.24 10.75 22.00
CA PHE A 324 15.67 10.96 20.63
C PHE A 324 14.75 10.22 19.65
N SER A 325 14.26 10.93 18.64
CA SER A 325 13.35 10.39 17.63
C SER A 325 13.89 10.63 16.21
N MET A 326 13.25 10.01 15.21
CA MET A 326 13.63 10.24 13.81
C MET A 326 13.49 11.72 13.40
N ARG A 327 12.70 12.51 14.14
CA ARG A 327 12.53 13.95 13.90
C ARG A 327 13.76 14.77 14.30
N ASP A 328 14.61 14.22 15.17
CA ASP A 328 15.82 14.85 15.70
C ASP A 328 17.09 14.40 14.96
N SER A 329 16.96 13.41 14.07
CA SER A 329 18.07 12.86 13.28
C SER A 329 18.63 13.85 12.27
N ASP A 330 19.96 13.85 12.11
CA ASP A 330 20.70 14.57 11.07
C ASP A 330 20.36 14.06 9.67
N PHE A 331 19.77 12.87 9.56
CA PHE A 331 19.23 12.34 8.32
C PHE A 331 18.27 13.32 7.65
N ASN A 332 17.49 14.07 8.45
CA ASN A 332 16.52 15.04 7.94
C ASN A 332 17.18 16.22 7.19
N ARG A 333 18.52 16.36 7.27
CA ARG A 333 19.32 17.36 6.57
C ARG A 333 20.47 16.76 5.75
N HIS A 334 20.68 15.46 5.84
CA HIS A 334 21.66 14.70 5.07
C HIS A 334 21.03 13.39 4.58
N PRO A 335 19.96 13.47 3.77
CA PRO A 335 19.20 12.30 3.39
C PRO A 335 20.02 11.38 2.46
N VAL A 336 19.85 10.08 2.68
CA VAL A 336 20.37 9.02 1.81
C VAL A 336 19.18 8.26 1.27
N GLY A 337 19.01 8.25 -0.05
CA GLY A 337 17.92 7.55 -0.72
C GLY A 337 18.41 6.69 -1.87
N THR A 338 17.46 6.26 -2.71
CA THR A 338 17.69 5.43 -3.90
C THR A 338 17.39 6.18 -5.19
N GLY A 339 16.97 7.44 -5.08
CA GLY A 339 16.55 8.28 -6.19
C GLY A 339 17.70 8.77 -7.08
N PRO A 340 17.38 9.46 -8.18
CA PRO A 340 18.36 9.85 -9.19
C PRO A 340 19.38 10.91 -8.75
N PHE A 341 19.11 11.70 -7.70
CA PHE A 341 20.00 12.74 -7.21
C PHE A 341 20.48 12.47 -5.79
N VAL A 342 21.78 12.68 -5.55
CA VAL A 342 22.39 12.62 -4.22
C VAL A 342 22.37 14.01 -3.61
N PHE A 343 21.93 14.13 -2.37
CA PHE A 343 21.88 15.41 -1.68
C PHE A 343 23.29 15.99 -1.44
N ARG A 344 23.44 17.31 -1.69
CA ARG A 344 24.65 18.10 -1.41
C ARG A 344 24.24 19.53 -1.05
N GLU A 345 24.96 20.13 -0.11
CA GLU A 345 24.82 21.54 0.30
C GLU A 345 26.12 22.30 0.05
#